data_AF-A0A537VRZ8-F1
#
_entry.id   AF-A0A537VRZ8-F1
#
_cell.length_a   1.000
_cell.length_b   1.000
_cell.length_c   1.000
_cell.angle_alpha   90.00
_cell.angle_beta   90.00
_cell.angle_gamma   90.00
#
_symmetry.space_group_name_H-M   'P 1'
#
loop_
_entity.id
_entity.type
_entity.pdbx_description
1 polymer ?
#
loop_
_entity_poly.entity_id
_entity_poly.type
_entity_poly.pdbx_seq_one_letter_code
_entity_poly.pdbx_strand_id
1 'polypeptide(L)'
;MDTRTQQILMPLVLFLPLVSLAIYLIPIYLLRRKAYARAQDYFVSSEHTPPGVIRNSSVGYALKMATFGPFFVWGASADFWPAIIYSTFFALGVGLIYIVRRPMLAFMQSALHEDRSITVHDFIARQHGNDPRVRLFASCLTVFAIFALVIGEALVVATFLKPILSDNAAATSVFVSGFLALMALYAMLSGNSGVMRSAQSQLGMLYLGLFGATALLLYLLISALRPMSPHSTFAMVFVAACCAVMPFYRRSVYVDTSPLRTANSNTDPSGREPLGGRLFRRFEKILNACISVCAAWVIVLAAMQLYSDGLPAIARESAAALQTGTIRSPT
;
A
#
# COMPACT_ATOMS: atom_id res chain seq x y z
N MET A 1 -26.16 -12.81 -15.67
CA MET A 1 -25.07 -12.16 -16.44
C MET A 1 -24.87 -12.97 -17.71
N ASP A 2 -24.79 -12.31 -18.86
CA ASP A 2 -24.79 -12.96 -20.16
C ASP A 2 -23.41 -13.58 -20.47
N THR A 3 -23.37 -14.74 -21.13
CA THR A 3 -22.12 -15.50 -21.40
C THR A 3 -21.12 -14.69 -22.25
N ARG A 4 -21.62 -13.75 -23.07
CA ARG A 4 -20.81 -12.78 -23.82
C ARG A 4 -20.06 -11.78 -22.93
N THR A 5 -20.72 -11.25 -21.90
CA THR A 5 -20.07 -10.36 -20.92
C THR A 5 -18.95 -11.07 -20.16
N GLN A 6 -19.12 -12.37 -19.86
CA GLN A 6 -18.13 -13.18 -19.17
C GLN A 6 -16.87 -13.43 -20.04
N GLN A 7 -17.06 -13.66 -21.35
CA GLN A 7 -15.97 -13.86 -22.31
C GLN A 7 -15.12 -12.60 -22.58
N ILE A 8 -15.70 -11.39 -22.44
CA ILE A 8 -14.96 -10.12 -22.63
C ILE A 8 -14.31 -9.65 -21.30
N LEU A 9 -14.96 -9.89 -20.15
CA LEU A 9 -14.40 -9.53 -18.84
C LEU A 9 -13.24 -10.44 -18.44
N MET A 10 -13.27 -11.74 -18.73
CA MET A 10 -12.17 -12.67 -18.37
C MET A 10 -10.79 -12.24 -18.87
N PRO A 11 -10.58 -11.90 -20.16
CA PRO A 11 -9.29 -11.42 -20.62
C PRO A 11 -8.91 -10.07 -20.01
N LEU A 12 -9.87 -9.17 -19.74
CA LEU A 12 -9.59 -7.89 -19.06
C LEU A 12 -9.15 -8.11 -17.60
N VAL A 13 -9.82 -9.02 -16.90
CA VAL A 13 -9.55 -9.42 -15.50
C VAL A 13 -8.21 -10.16 -15.38
N LEU A 14 -7.77 -10.86 -16.42
CA LEU A 14 -6.44 -11.49 -16.48
C LEU A 14 -5.35 -10.55 -16.99
N PHE A 15 -5.68 -9.59 -17.85
CA PHE A 15 -4.73 -8.62 -18.41
C PHE A 15 -4.34 -7.55 -17.38
N LEU A 16 -5.28 -7.05 -16.58
CA LEU A 16 -5.00 -6.07 -15.51
C LEU A 16 -3.92 -6.54 -14.51
N PRO A 17 -3.99 -7.75 -13.93
CA PRO A 17 -2.96 -8.24 -13.01
C PRO A 17 -1.64 -8.48 -13.73
N LEU A 18 -1.64 -8.83 -15.02
CA LEU A 18 -0.43 -8.98 -15.83
C LEU A 18 0.28 -7.65 -16.09
N VAL A 19 -0.48 -6.60 -16.42
CA VAL A 19 0.03 -5.23 -16.56
C VAL A 19 0.52 -4.70 -15.22
N SER A 20 -0.22 -4.95 -14.14
CA SER A 20 0.17 -4.60 -12.77
C SER A 20 1.48 -5.27 -12.38
N LEU A 21 1.61 -6.57 -12.64
CA LEU A 21 2.82 -7.35 -12.44
C LEU A 21 4.01 -6.81 -13.26
N ALA A 22 3.79 -6.45 -14.54
CA ALA A 22 4.82 -5.86 -15.38
C ALA A 22 5.30 -4.52 -14.82
N ILE A 23 4.39 -3.65 -14.35
CA ILE A 23 4.73 -2.37 -13.71
C ILE A 23 5.58 -2.62 -12.44
N TYR A 24 5.30 -3.67 -11.67
CA TYR A 24 6.06 -4.02 -10.46
C TYR A 24 7.45 -4.58 -10.74
N LEU A 25 7.64 -5.22 -11.90
CA LEU A 25 8.94 -5.78 -12.31
C LEU A 25 9.88 -4.73 -12.94
N ILE A 26 9.34 -3.61 -13.44
CA ILE A 26 10.12 -2.54 -14.08
C ILE A 26 11.22 -1.99 -13.15
N PRO A 27 10.95 -1.51 -11.92
CA PRO A 27 11.99 -0.98 -11.03
C PRO A 27 13.15 -1.96 -10.82
N ILE A 28 12.86 -3.25 -10.80
CA ILE A 28 13.82 -4.31 -10.54
C ILE A 28 14.68 -4.59 -11.76
N TYR A 29 14.08 -4.66 -12.94
CA TYR A 29 14.85 -4.83 -14.18
C TYR A 29 15.78 -3.63 -14.41
N LEU A 30 15.33 -2.44 -14.03
CA LEU A 30 16.10 -1.19 -14.15
C LEU A 30 17.17 -1.03 -13.07
N LEU A 31 16.92 -1.52 -11.86
CA LEU A 31 17.87 -1.57 -10.76
C LEU A 31 18.66 -2.89 -10.71
N ARG A 32 18.49 -3.76 -11.72
CA ARG A 32 19.14 -5.07 -11.79
C ARG A 32 20.65 -4.84 -11.78
N ARG A 33 21.26 -5.00 -10.62
CA ARG A 33 22.70 -4.84 -10.46
C ARG A 33 23.43 -6.12 -10.78
N LYS A 34 24.49 -5.97 -11.56
CA LYS A 34 25.66 -6.85 -11.51
C LYS A 34 26.18 -6.89 -10.07
N ALA A 35 26.28 -8.10 -9.52
CA ALA A 35 26.96 -8.53 -8.30
C ALA A 35 26.96 -7.53 -7.12
N TYR A 36 26.01 -7.69 -6.17
CA TYR A 36 26.20 -7.17 -4.82
C TYR A 36 27.47 -7.81 -4.24
N ALA A 37 28.49 -7.01 -3.93
CA ALA A 37 29.76 -7.52 -3.44
C ALA A 37 29.71 -7.91 -1.95
N ARG A 38 28.81 -7.30 -1.16
CA ARG A 38 28.59 -7.62 0.26
C ARG A 38 27.12 -7.82 0.58
N ALA A 39 26.82 -8.68 1.56
CA ALA A 39 25.46 -8.90 2.08
C ALA A 39 24.86 -7.60 2.66
N GLN A 40 25.69 -6.72 3.20
CA GLN A 40 25.25 -5.42 3.71
C GLN A 40 24.67 -4.54 2.59
N ASP A 41 25.21 -4.60 1.37
CA ASP A 41 24.69 -3.82 0.23
C ASP A 41 23.29 -4.25 -0.20
N TYR A 42 22.90 -5.48 0.15
CA TYR A 42 21.61 -6.07 -0.13
C TYR A 42 20.56 -5.67 0.93
N PHE A 43 20.95 -5.66 2.22
CA PHE A 43 20.05 -5.37 3.34
C PHE A 43 20.00 -3.89 3.74
N VAL A 44 21.14 -3.20 3.75
CA VAL A 44 21.26 -1.77 3.97
C VAL A 44 21.48 -1.15 2.59
N SER A 45 20.56 -0.32 2.11
CA SER A 45 20.66 0.20 0.74
C SER A 45 22.00 0.91 0.54
N SER A 46 22.92 0.30 -0.21
CA SER A 46 24.20 0.93 -0.60
C SER A 46 23.97 2.14 -1.52
N GLU A 47 22.80 2.21 -2.15
CA GLU A 47 22.33 3.36 -2.90
C GLU A 47 21.55 4.33 -2.01
N HIS A 48 21.69 5.63 -2.28
CA HIS A 48 20.87 6.65 -1.62
C HIS A 48 19.39 6.46 -1.97
N THR A 49 18.59 6.04 -0.98
CA THR A 49 17.14 5.95 -1.11
C THR A 49 16.52 7.28 -0.67
N PRO A 50 15.79 8.00 -1.54
CA PRO A 50 15.18 9.27 -1.19
C PRO A 50 14.20 9.12 -0.02
N PRO A 51 14.10 10.11 0.89
CA PRO A 51 13.21 10.01 2.05
C PRO A 51 11.73 9.89 1.66
N GLY A 52 11.33 10.40 0.50
CA GLY A 52 9.97 10.22 -0.02
C GLY A 52 9.66 8.76 -0.36
N VAL A 53 10.61 8.03 -0.96
CA VAL A 53 10.49 6.59 -1.22
C VAL A 53 10.40 5.80 0.08
N ILE A 54 11.20 6.13 1.10
CA ILE A 54 11.13 5.46 2.42
C ILE A 54 9.74 5.65 3.04
N ARG A 55 9.23 6.89 3.02
CA ARG A 55 7.91 7.20 3.56
C ARG A 55 6.78 6.51 2.78
N ASN A 56 6.81 6.54 1.46
CA ASN A 56 5.79 5.92 0.63
C ASN A 56 5.82 4.39 0.73
N SER A 57 7.01 3.78 0.67
CA SER A 57 7.16 2.35 0.87
C SER A 57 6.71 1.91 2.27
N SER A 58 6.94 2.69 3.33
CA SER A 58 6.42 2.37 4.67
C SER A 58 4.89 2.36 4.74
N VAL A 59 4.22 3.25 3.98
CA VAL A 59 2.76 3.23 3.85
C VAL A 59 2.32 2.01 3.05
N GLY A 60 2.99 1.70 1.93
CA GLY A 60 2.73 0.50 1.14
C GLY A 60 2.88 -0.79 1.95
N TYR A 61 3.92 -0.91 2.77
CA TYR A 61 4.12 -2.07 3.65
C TYR A 61 3.06 -2.21 4.74
N ALA A 62 2.46 -1.12 5.20
CA ALA A 62 1.36 -1.17 6.16
C ALA A 62 0.03 -1.60 5.51
N LEU A 63 -0.13 -1.32 4.22
CA LEU A 63 -1.36 -1.55 3.46
C LEU A 63 -1.30 -2.91 2.73
N LYS A 64 -1.58 -3.98 3.47
CA LYS A 64 -1.52 -5.36 2.98
C LYS A 64 -2.91 -5.87 2.60
N MET A 65 -3.01 -6.97 1.84
CA MET A 65 -4.34 -7.48 1.46
C MET A 65 -5.13 -8.00 2.67
N ALA A 66 -4.45 -8.57 3.67
CA ALA A 66 -5.12 -9.01 4.90
C ALA A 66 -5.71 -7.85 5.71
N THR A 67 -5.25 -6.62 5.50
CA THR A 67 -5.84 -5.43 6.13
C THR A 67 -6.82 -4.75 5.19
N PHE A 68 -6.45 -4.58 3.92
CA PHE A 68 -7.22 -3.88 2.90
C PHE A 68 -8.54 -4.57 2.52
N GLY A 69 -8.53 -5.91 2.37
CA GLY A 69 -9.74 -6.67 2.00
C GLY A 69 -10.88 -6.54 3.00
N PRO A 70 -10.66 -6.79 4.31
CA PRO A 70 -11.66 -6.60 5.34
C PRO A 70 -12.27 -5.19 5.39
N PHE A 71 -11.50 -4.14 5.10
CA PHE A 71 -12.04 -2.77 5.05
C PHE A 71 -13.15 -2.61 3.99
N PHE A 72 -13.06 -3.29 2.84
CA PHE A 72 -14.15 -3.26 1.85
C PHE A 72 -15.38 -4.03 2.33
N VAL A 73 -15.17 -5.17 3.00
CA VAL A 73 -16.28 -5.98 3.53
C VAL A 73 -17.03 -5.21 4.62
N TRP A 74 -16.31 -4.63 5.57
CA TRP A 74 -16.87 -3.80 6.64
C TRP A 74 -17.51 -2.52 6.09
N GLY A 75 -16.90 -1.90 5.07
CA GLY A 75 -17.48 -0.75 4.38
C GLY A 75 -18.79 -1.09 3.67
N ALA A 76 -18.86 -2.26 3.03
CA ALA A 76 -20.08 -2.74 2.35
C ALA A 76 -21.18 -3.14 3.35
N SER A 77 -20.81 -3.68 4.52
CA SER A 77 -21.77 -4.01 5.58
C SER A 77 -22.18 -2.81 6.45
N ALA A 78 -21.57 -1.65 6.22
CA ALA A 78 -21.72 -0.43 7.03
C ALA A 78 -21.30 -0.60 8.52
N ASP A 79 -20.44 -1.58 8.82
CA ASP A 79 -19.85 -1.76 10.15
C ASP A 79 -18.56 -0.96 10.29
N PHE A 80 -18.66 0.27 10.78
CA PHE A 80 -17.52 1.16 10.93
C PHE A 80 -16.65 0.88 12.16
N TRP A 81 -17.17 0.16 13.16
CA TRP A 81 -16.48 -0.10 14.43
C TRP A 81 -15.15 -0.84 14.27
N PRO A 82 -15.06 -1.97 13.53
CA PRO A 82 -13.78 -2.64 13.30
C PRO A 82 -12.74 -1.72 12.64
N ALA A 83 -13.18 -0.87 11.70
CA ALA A 83 -12.31 0.08 11.02
C ALA A 83 -11.80 1.19 11.96
N ILE A 84 -12.66 1.69 12.86
CA ILE A 84 -12.30 2.69 13.88
C ILE A 84 -11.30 2.10 14.88
N ILE A 85 -11.59 0.91 15.40
CA ILE A 85 -10.72 0.19 16.35
C ILE A 85 -9.35 -0.03 15.70
N TYR A 86 -9.31 -0.61 14.50
CA TYR A 86 -8.08 -0.85 13.77
C TYR A 86 -7.26 0.44 13.57
N SER A 87 -7.90 1.53 13.14
CA SER A 87 -7.23 2.82 12.90
C SER A 87 -6.67 3.42 14.20
N THR A 88 -7.38 3.26 15.31
CA THR A 88 -6.96 3.74 16.63
C THR A 88 -5.73 2.98 17.13
N PHE A 89 -5.74 1.65 17.04
CA PHE A 89 -4.58 0.82 17.41
C PHE A 89 -3.39 1.05 16.48
N PHE A 90 -3.63 1.30 15.20
CA PHE A 90 -2.58 1.71 14.28
C PHE A 90 -1.94 3.04 14.69
N ALA A 91 -2.76 4.07 15.00
CA ALA A 91 -2.27 5.36 15.48
C ALA A 91 -1.50 5.24 16.81
N LEU A 92 -1.98 4.40 17.73
CA LEU A 92 -1.29 4.09 18.98
C LEU A 92 0.08 3.46 18.72
N GLY A 93 0.16 2.48 17.82
CA GLY A 93 1.42 1.84 17.43
C GLY A 93 2.42 2.83 16.84
N VAL A 94 1.97 3.75 15.97
CA VAL A 94 2.80 4.85 15.45
C VAL A 94 3.25 5.78 16.58
N GLY A 95 2.38 6.07 17.54
CA GLY A 95 2.71 6.84 18.74
C GLY A 95 3.80 6.19 19.59
N LEU A 96 3.74 4.88 19.80
CA LEU A 96 4.78 4.13 20.52
C LEU A 96 6.13 4.18 19.79
N ILE A 97 6.14 4.00 18.47
CA ILE A 97 7.37 4.14 17.66
C ILE A 97 7.95 5.56 17.78
N TYR A 98 7.09 6.58 17.80
CA TYR A 98 7.52 7.96 17.96
C TYR A 98 8.20 8.22 19.32
N ILE A 99 7.70 7.61 20.40
CA ILE A 99 8.32 7.69 21.73
C ILE A 99 9.72 7.07 21.73
N VAL A 100 9.91 5.93 21.04
CA VAL A 100 11.20 5.21 20.96
C VAL A 100 12.11 5.77 19.84
N ARG A 101 11.69 6.84 19.14
CA ARG A 101 12.45 7.40 18.02
C ARG A 101 13.86 7.83 18.38
N ARG A 102 14.04 8.55 19.50
CA ARG A 102 15.36 9.04 19.94
C ARG A 102 16.36 7.90 20.18
N PRO A 103 16.07 6.89 21.02
CA PRO A 103 17.00 5.79 21.24
C PRO A 103 17.23 4.96 19.96
N MET A 104 16.22 4.80 19.10
CA MET A 104 16.38 4.10 17.82
C MET A 104 17.36 4.83 16.89
N LEU A 105 17.26 6.16 16.78
CA LEU A 105 18.17 6.96 15.95
C LEU A 105 19.61 6.92 16.48
N ALA A 106 19.80 6.99 17.81
CA ALA A 106 21.11 6.86 18.42
C ALA A 106 21.74 5.49 18.12
N PHE A 107 20.95 4.40 18.26
CA PHE A 107 21.38 3.05 17.91
C PHE A 107 21.81 2.94 16.44
N MET A 108 20.99 3.46 15.52
CA MET A 108 21.30 3.43 14.09
C MET A 108 22.58 4.20 13.78
N GLN A 109 22.77 5.37 14.37
CA GLN A 109 23.96 6.20 14.16
C GLN A 109 25.23 5.49 14.66
N SER A 110 25.19 4.89 15.86
CA SER A 110 26.32 4.10 16.38
C SER A 110 26.61 2.87 15.52
N ALA A 111 25.58 2.15 15.08
CA ALA A 111 25.76 0.97 14.22
C ALA A 111 26.33 1.33 12.84
N LEU A 112 25.94 2.47 12.26
CA LEU A 112 26.52 2.98 11.01
C LEU A 112 27.98 3.39 11.17
N HIS A 113 28.35 3.99 12.29
CA HIS A 113 29.74 4.41 12.55
C HIS A 113 30.68 3.22 12.75
N GLU A 114 30.19 2.14 13.35
CA GLU A 114 30.95 0.92 13.63
C GLU A 114 30.83 -0.16 12.54
N ASP A 115 30.21 0.17 11.39
CA ASP A 115 29.91 -0.76 10.28
C ASP A 115 29.23 -2.06 10.72
N ARG A 116 28.34 -1.97 11.74
CA ARG A 116 27.60 -3.09 12.30
C ARG A 116 26.24 -3.27 11.63
N SER A 117 25.73 -4.49 11.64
CA SER A 117 24.39 -4.79 11.14
C SER A 117 23.30 -4.07 11.95
N ILE A 118 22.36 -3.45 11.25
CA ILE A 118 21.25 -2.70 11.84
C ILE A 118 20.01 -3.60 11.83
N THR A 119 19.66 -4.19 12.97
CA THR A 119 18.48 -5.03 13.11
C THR A 119 17.66 -4.68 14.34
N VAL A 120 16.34 -4.91 14.26
CA VAL A 120 15.42 -4.66 15.38
C VAL A 120 15.74 -5.54 16.58
N HIS A 121 16.16 -6.78 16.36
CA HIS A 121 16.51 -7.69 17.45
C HIS A 121 17.83 -7.31 18.15
N ASP A 122 18.80 -6.73 17.44
CA ASP A 122 20.02 -6.19 18.08
C ASP A 122 19.69 -4.94 18.91
N PHE A 123 18.76 -4.09 18.43
CA PHE A 123 18.24 -2.97 19.21
C PHE A 123 17.56 -3.45 20.51
N ILE A 124 16.69 -4.46 20.43
CA ILE A 124 16.03 -5.03 21.62
C ILE A 124 17.05 -5.62 22.59
N ALA A 125 18.04 -6.36 22.09
CA ALA A 125 19.08 -6.96 22.94
C ALA A 125 19.89 -5.90 23.69
N ARG A 126 20.27 -4.79 23.03
CA ARG A 126 21.02 -3.70 23.67
C ARG A 126 20.24 -3.01 24.79
N GLN A 127 18.91 -2.91 24.67
CA GLN A 127 18.07 -2.38 25.75
C GLN A 127 17.98 -3.32 26.97
N HIS A 128 18.33 -4.60 26.80
CA HIS A 128 18.25 -5.66 27.82
C HIS A 128 19.65 -6.21 28.18
N GLY A 129 20.67 -5.35 28.29
CA GLY A 129 22.00 -5.76 28.73
C GLY A 129 22.86 -6.48 27.68
N ASN A 130 22.45 -6.44 26.40
CA ASN A 130 23.13 -7.10 25.27
C ASN A 130 23.16 -8.63 25.35
N ASP A 131 22.13 -9.23 25.97
CA ASP A 131 22.04 -10.68 26.12
C ASP A 131 21.80 -11.40 24.77
N PRO A 132 22.65 -12.39 24.41
CA PRO A 132 22.52 -13.10 23.13
C PRO A 132 21.25 -13.94 23.04
N ARG A 133 20.72 -14.40 24.18
CA ARG A 133 19.47 -15.18 24.26
C ARG A 133 18.26 -14.32 23.89
N VAL A 134 18.21 -13.09 24.40
CA VAL A 134 17.15 -12.11 24.08
C VAL A 134 17.18 -11.80 22.59
N ARG A 135 18.37 -11.62 22.01
CA ARG A 135 18.55 -11.40 20.57
C ARG A 135 18.01 -12.57 19.74
N LEU A 136 18.37 -13.81 20.11
CA LEU A 136 17.92 -15.01 19.41
C LEU A 136 16.40 -15.17 19.50
N PHE A 137 15.84 -15.00 20.70
CA PHE A 137 14.39 -15.10 20.93
C PHE A 137 13.61 -14.07 20.11
N ALA A 138 14.03 -12.79 20.15
CA ALA A 138 13.42 -11.74 19.35
C ALA A 138 13.53 -12.03 17.85
N SER A 139 14.67 -12.53 17.38
CA SER A 139 14.85 -12.93 15.99
C SER A 139 13.90 -14.07 15.59
N CYS A 140 13.81 -15.14 16.37
CA CYS A 140 12.88 -16.24 16.11
C CYS A 140 11.43 -15.77 16.07
N LEU A 141 11.03 -14.91 17.02
CA LEU A 141 9.68 -14.35 17.06
C LEU A 141 9.38 -13.51 15.82
N THR A 142 10.34 -12.69 15.35
CA THR A 142 10.15 -11.90 14.12
C THR A 142 10.01 -12.76 12.87
N VAL A 143 10.82 -13.82 12.74
CA VAL A 143 10.71 -14.76 11.61
C VAL A 143 9.36 -15.48 11.65
N PHE A 144 8.94 -15.96 12.82
CA PHE A 144 7.64 -16.60 12.99
C PHE A 144 6.48 -15.65 12.62
N ALA A 145 6.51 -14.41 13.11
CA ALA A 145 5.48 -13.41 12.83
C ALA A 145 5.43 -13.06 11.33
N ILE A 146 6.57 -12.89 10.67
CA ILE A 146 6.63 -12.64 9.23
C ILE A 146 6.12 -13.84 8.44
N PHE A 147 6.48 -15.07 8.83
CA PHE A 147 6.03 -16.28 8.16
C PHE A 147 4.51 -16.48 8.29
N ALA A 148 3.97 -16.32 9.50
CA ALA A 148 2.52 -16.35 9.74
C ALA A 148 1.80 -15.28 8.92
N LEU A 149 2.38 -14.10 8.79
CA LEU A 149 1.83 -13.03 7.97
C LEU A 149 1.83 -13.37 6.48
N VAL A 150 2.92 -13.95 5.96
CA VAL A 150 2.98 -14.41 4.55
C VAL A 150 1.93 -15.47 4.27
N ILE A 151 1.72 -16.42 5.20
CA ILE A 151 0.64 -17.40 5.08
C ILE A 151 -0.73 -16.73 5.07
N GLY A 152 -0.97 -15.78 6.00
CA GLY A 152 -2.21 -15.03 6.07
C GLY A 152 -2.52 -14.30 4.76
N GLU A 153 -1.54 -13.59 4.20
CA GLU A 153 -1.69 -12.92 2.89
C GLU A 153 -1.98 -13.91 1.77
N ALA A 154 -1.31 -15.06 1.73
CA ALA A 154 -1.54 -16.09 0.72
C ALA A 154 -2.98 -16.66 0.79
N LEU A 155 -3.50 -16.87 2.00
CA LEU A 155 -4.87 -17.31 2.22
C LEU A 155 -5.88 -16.25 1.75
N VAL A 156 -5.61 -14.97 2.02
CA VAL A 156 -6.47 -13.87 1.55
C VAL A 156 -6.44 -13.77 0.03
N VAL A 157 -5.29 -13.91 -0.61
CA VAL A 157 -5.22 -13.96 -2.08
C VAL A 157 -6.03 -15.15 -2.62
N ALA A 158 -5.95 -16.31 -1.96
CA ALA A 158 -6.72 -17.48 -2.34
C ALA A 158 -8.23 -17.23 -2.25
N THR A 159 -8.73 -16.57 -1.20
CA THR A 159 -10.16 -16.27 -1.05
C THR A 159 -10.66 -15.30 -2.12
N PHE A 160 -9.86 -14.30 -2.51
CA PHE A 160 -10.22 -13.40 -3.62
C PHE A 160 -10.20 -14.08 -4.99
N LEU A 161 -9.35 -15.10 -5.17
CA LEU A 161 -9.17 -15.77 -6.46
C LEU A 161 -10.20 -16.88 -6.72
N LYS A 162 -10.71 -17.54 -5.68
CA LYS A 162 -11.75 -18.57 -5.76
C LYS A 162 -12.94 -18.23 -6.68
N PRO A 163 -13.61 -17.06 -6.54
CA PRO A 163 -14.73 -16.71 -7.42
C PRO A 163 -14.32 -16.46 -8.87
N ILE A 164 -13.05 -16.10 -9.13
CA ILE A 164 -12.53 -15.86 -10.48
C ILE A 164 -12.21 -17.19 -11.18
N LEU A 165 -11.75 -18.19 -10.43
CA LEU A 165 -11.38 -19.52 -10.93
C LEU A 165 -12.49 -20.56 -10.78
N SER A 166 -13.74 -20.13 -10.64
CA SER A 166 -14.92 -21.01 -10.54
C SER A 166 -14.77 -22.08 -9.45
N ASP A 167 -14.25 -21.71 -8.28
CA ASP A 167 -14.03 -22.58 -7.11
C ASP A 167 -13.11 -23.80 -7.35
N ASN A 168 -12.29 -23.80 -8.41
CA ASN A 168 -11.30 -24.84 -8.62
C ASN A 168 -10.13 -24.69 -7.62
N ALA A 169 -10.15 -25.53 -6.58
CA ALA A 169 -9.16 -25.51 -5.50
C ALA A 169 -7.71 -25.78 -5.99
N ALA A 170 -7.54 -26.68 -6.95
CA ALA A 170 -6.22 -27.01 -7.50
C ALA A 170 -5.65 -25.87 -8.34
N ALA A 171 -6.48 -25.23 -9.18
CA ALA A 171 -6.05 -24.06 -9.94
C ALA A 171 -5.69 -22.88 -9.02
N THR A 172 -6.47 -22.68 -7.94
CA THR A 172 -6.22 -21.64 -6.94
C THR A 172 -4.90 -21.88 -6.21
N SER A 173 -4.62 -23.11 -5.77
CA SER A 173 -3.38 -23.43 -5.05
C SER A 173 -2.15 -23.32 -5.94
N VAL A 174 -2.23 -23.77 -7.20
CA VAL A 174 -1.15 -23.62 -8.19
C VAL A 174 -0.87 -22.14 -8.46
N PHE A 175 -1.90 -21.33 -8.65
CA PHE A 175 -1.74 -19.89 -8.88
C PHE A 175 -1.10 -19.20 -7.68
N VAL A 176 -1.61 -19.43 -6.46
CA VAL A 176 -1.08 -18.81 -5.24
C VAL A 176 0.37 -19.24 -5.00
N SER A 177 0.69 -20.52 -5.23
CA SER A 177 2.06 -21.04 -5.10
C SER A 177 2.99 -20.41 -6.14
N GLY A 178 2.55 -20.30 -7.40
CA GLY A 178 3.29 -19.63 -8.47
C GLY A 178 3.51 -18.14 -8.18
N PHE A 179 2.49 -17.46 -7.65
CA PHE A 179 2.58 -16.06 -7.23
C PHE A 179 3.57 -15.89 -6.07
N LEU A 180 3.52 -16.74 -5.04
CA LEU A 180 4.48 -16.71 -3.94
C LEU A 180 5.91 -16.98 -4.41
N ALA A 181 6.12 -17.98 -5.28
CA ALA A 181 7.42 -18.27 -5.85
C ALA A 181 7.95 -17.10 -6.67
N LEU A 182 7.09 -16.45 -7.45
CA LEU A 182 7.44 -15.24 -8.19
C LEU A 182 7.79 -14.08 -7.24
N MET A 183 7.04 -13.87 -6.17
CA MET A 183 7.33 -12.85 -5.15
C MET A 183 8.62 -13.14 -4.38
N ALA A 184 8.94 -14.41 -4.12
CA ALA A 184 10.21 -14.80 -3.51
C ALA A 184 11.38 -14.52 -4.45
N LEU A 185 11.27 -14.90 -5.73
CA LEU A 185 12.27 -14.62 -6.76
C LEU A 185 12.45 -13.10 -6.96
N TYR A 186 11.34 -12.35 -6.96
CA TYR A 186 11.28 -10.89 -6.96
C TYR A 186 12.10 -10.29 -5.81
N ALA A 187 11.91 -10.78 -4.58
CA ALA A 187 12.59 -10.26 -3.41
C ALA A 187 14.09 -10.56 -3.47
N MET A 188 14.45 -11.80 -3.85
CA MET A 188 15.85 -12.25 -3.96
C MET A 188 16.67 -11.45 -4.99
N LEU A 189 16.05 -11.04 -6.10
CA LEU A 189 16.74 -10.35 -7.19
C LEU A 189 16.83 -8.83 -7.01
N SER A 190 15.92 -8.22 -6.25
CA SER A 190 15.74 -6.76 -6.23
C SER A 190 16.56 -6.03 -5.16
N GLY A 191 16.89 -6.68 -4.04
CA GLY A 191 17.51 -6.03 -2.89
C GLY A 191 16.62 -4.95 -2.26
N ASN A 192 17.04 -4.37 -1.12
CA ASN A 192 16.17 -3.48 -0.35
C ASN A 192 15.67 -2.24 -1.14
N SER A 193 16.56 -1.56 -1.88
CA SER A 193 16.20 -0.39 -2.71
C SER A 193 15.16 -0.73 -3.78
N GLY A 194 15.30 -1.88 -4.45
CA GLY A 194 14.37 -2.33 -5.48
C GLY A 194 12.98 -2.66 -4.89
N VAL A 195 12.94 -3.36 -3.75
CA VAL A 195 11.67 -3.65 -3.06
C VAL A 195 10.98 -2.35 -2.62
N MET A 196 11.72 -1.38 -2.06
CA MET A 196 11.13 -0.11 -1.61
C MET A 196 10.53 0.70 -2.76
N ARG A 197 11.21 0.77 -3.92
CA ARG A 197 10.67 1.49 -5.09
C ARG A 197 9.49 0.77 -5.73
N SER A 198 9.51 -0.56 -5.76
CA SER A 198 8.35 -1.36 -6.17
C SER A 198 7.17 -1.16 -5.24
N ALA A 199 7.38 -1.18 -3.91
CA ALA A 199 6.34 -0.92 -2.92
C ALA A 199 5.73 0.49 -3.06
N GLN A 200 6.55 1.50 -3.37
CA GLN A 200 6.05 2.84 -3.72
C GLN A 200 5.17 2.80 -4.98
N SER A 201 5.60 2.10 -6.04
CA SER A 201 4.81 1.99 -7.27
C SER A 201 3.48 1.27 -7.03
N GLN A 202 3.48 0.22 -6.21
CA GLN A 202 2.28 -0.49 -5.77
C GLN A 202 1.32 0.45 -5.05
N LEU A 203 1.83 1.28 -4.13
CA LEU A 203 1.03 2.28 -3.45
C LEU A 203 0.43 3.30 -4.42
N GLY A 204 1.18 3.75 -5.42
CA GLY A 204 0.68 4.64 -6.47
C GLY A 204 -0.47 4.03 -7.28
N MET A 205 -0.32 2.76 -7.70
CA MET A 205 -1.38 2.03 -8.39
C MET A 205 -2.61 1.82 -7.51
N LEU A 206 -2.41 1.57 -6.22
CA LEU A 206 -3.50 1.45 -5.24
C LEU A 206 -4.27 2.76 -5.09
N TYR A 207 -3.59 3.91 -5.02
CA TYR A 207 -4.25 5.22 -5.00
C TYR A 207 -5.07 5.47 -6.27
N LEU A 208 -4.50 5.16 -7.44
CA LEU A 208 -5.22 5.31 -8.71
C LEU A 208 -6.48 4.43 -8.74
N GLY A 209 -6.34 3.16 -8.35
CA GLY A 209 -7.46 2.23 -8.28
C GLY A 209 -8.54 2.68 -7.31
N LEU A 210 -8.16 3.14 -6.11
CA LEU A 210 -9.10 3.58 -5.10
C LEU A 210 -9.85 4.85 -5.53
N PHE A 211 -9.14 5.92 -5.90
CA PHE A 211 -9.79 7.16 -6.32
C PHE A 211 -10.55 7.01 -7.64
N GLY A 212 -10.03 6.20 -8.57
CA GLY A 212 -10.72 5.89 -9.82
C GLY A 212 -12.03 5.14 -9.58
N ALA A 213 -12.02 4.11 -8.74
CA ALA A 213 -13.23 3.37 -8.37
C ALA A 213 -14.23 4.25 -7.62
N THR A 214 -13.77 5.08 -6.67
CA THR A 214 -14.64 6.03 -5.97
C THR A 214 -15.29 7.03 -6.94
N ALA A 215 -14.51 7.62 -7.85
CA ALA A 215 -15.04 8.57 -8.84
C ALA A 215 -16.11 7.90 -9.71
N LEU A 216 -15.86 6.67 -10.18
CA LEU A 216 -16.81 5.90 -10.96
C LEU A 216 -18.09 5.58 -10.17
N LEU A 217 -17.96 5.14 -8.91
CA LEU A 217 -19.12 4.84 -8.05
C LEU A 217 -19.96 6.09 -7.78
N LEU A 218 -19.33 7.23 -7.50
CA LEU A 218 -20.03 8.50 -7.30
C LEU A 218 -20.75 8.95 -8.58
N TYR A 219 -20.08 8.84 -9.74
CA TYR A 219 -20.68 9.13 -11.03
C TYR A 219 -21.92 8.27 -11.28
N LEU A 220 -21.81 6.95 -11.06
CA LEU A 220 -22.94 6.02 -11.21
C LEU A 220 -24.09 6.35 -10.25
N LEU A 221 -23.78 6.72 -9.01
CA LEU A 221 -24.77 7.07 -8.00
C LEU A 221 -25.55 8.35 -8.37
N ILE A 222 -24.84 9.37 -8.85
CA ILE A 222 -25.43 10.64 -9.31
C ILE A 222 -26.24 10.42 -10.59
N SER A 223 -25.67 9.69 -11.57
CA SER A 223 -26.34 9.44 -12.86
C SER A 223 -27.60 8.56 -12.74
N ALA A 224 -27.63 7.65 -11.76
CA ALA A 224 -28.78 6.78 -11.52
C ALA A 224 -29.88 7.43 -10.68
N LEU A 225 -29.70 8.68 -10.22
CA LEU A 225 -30.64 9.41 -9.34
C LEU A 225 -31.14 8.55 -8.16
N ARG A 226 -30.31 7.63 -7.67
CA ARG A 226 -30.69 6.78 -6.55
C ARG A 226 -30.62 7.59 -5.25
N PRO A 227 -31.66 7.55 -4.41
CA PRO A 227 -31.57 8.15 -3.08
C PRO A 227 -30.42 7.48 -2.31
N MET A 228 -29.50 8.30 -1.80
CA MET A 228 -28.36 7.81 -1.04
C MET A 228 -28.82 7.31 0.32
N SER A 229 -28.25 6.18 0.76
CA SER A 229 -28.44 5.76 2.15
C SER A 229 -27.63 6.69 3.07
N PRO A 230 -28.05 6.91 4.33
CA PRO A 230 -27.31 7.74 5.29
C PRO A 230 -25.84 7.31 5.44
N HIS A 231 -25.56 6.01 5.35
CA HIS A 231 -24.21 5.45 5.38
C HIS A 231 -23.39 5.81 4.13
N SER A 232 -24.02 5.85 2.95
CA SER A 232 -23.39 6.27 1.70
C SER A 232 -23.07 7.76 1.71
N THR A 233 -23.96 8.58 2.26
CA THR A 233 -23.75 10.02 2.45
C THR A 233 -22.54 10.27 3.37
N PHE A 234 -22.47 9.58 4.51
CA PHE A 234 -21.33 9.68 5.43
C PHE A 234 -20.01 9.27 4.76
N ALA A 235 -19.99 8.14 4.06
CA ALA A 235 -18.80 7.65 3.36
C ALA A 235 -18.32 8.65 2.29
N MET A 236 -19.25 9.24 1.54
CA MET A 236 -18.95 10.25 0.52
C MET A 236 -18.34 11.52 1.13
N VAL A 237 -18.92 12.06 2.21
CA VAL A 237 -18.38 13.23 2.92
C VAL A 237 -16.99 12.94 3.47
N PHE A 238 -16.83 11.78 4.11
CA PHE A 238 -15.54 11.37 4.67
C PHE A 238 -14.47 11.25 3.58
N VAL A 239 -14.79 10.59 2.46
CA VAL A 239 -13.86 10.43 1.34
C VAL A 239 -13.56 11.78 0.67
N ALA A 240 -14.55 12.66 0.50
CA ALA A 240 -14.35 14.00 -0.03
C ALA A 240 -13.43 14.84 0.86
N ALA A 241 -13.63 14.79 2.18
CA ALA A 241 -12.75 15.46 3.15
C ALA A 241 -11.32 14.90 3.09
N CYS A 242 -11.16 13.57 3.03
CA CYS A 242 -9.85 12.94 2.86
C CYS A 242 -9.19 13.37 1.54
N CYS A 243 -9.94 13.37 0.44
CA CYS A 243 -9.48 13.80 -0.87
C CYS A 243 -9.12 15.29 -0.91
N ALA A 244 -9.78 16.13 -0.11
CA ALA A 244 -9.47 17.55 -0.01
C ALA A 244 -8.22 17.80 0.85
N VAL A 245 -8.02 17.06 1.95
CA VAL A 245 -6.84 17.18 2.83
C VAL A 245 -5.58 16.66 2.16
N MET A 246 -5.68 15.61 1.34
CA MET A 246 -4.53 14.94 0.76
C MET A 246 -3.68 15.82 -0.19
N PRO A 247 -4.24 16.69 -1.05
CA PRO A 247 -3.54 17.72 -1.80
C PRO A 247 -2.76 18.70 -0.92
N PHE A 248 -3.34 19.16 0.20
CA PHE A 248 -2.64 20.07 1.12
C PHE A 248 -1.46 19.40 1.80
N TYR A 249 -1.61 18.12 2.17
CA TYR A 249 -0.59 17.37 2.90
C TYR A 249 0.52 16.80 1.99
N ARG A 250 0.17 16.29 0.80
CA ARG A 250 1.11 15.65 -0.13
C ARG A 250 1.54 16.55 -1.30
N ARG A 251 0.94 17.74 -1.46
CA ARG A 251 1.22 18.67 -2.58
C ARG A 251 1.26 17.97 -3.94
N SER A 252 0.32 17.05 -4.20
CA SER A 252 0.21 16.23 -5.43
C SER A 252 1.34 15.24 -5.72
N VAL A 253 2.29 15.05 -4.79
CA VAL A 253 3.36 14.03 -4.92
C VAL A 253 2.96 12.78 -4.15
N TYR A 254 2.30 11.85 -4.83
CA TYR A 254 1.89 10.56 -4.26
C TYR A 254 3.02 9.54 -4.34
N VAL A 255 3.78 9.59 -5.44
CA VAL A 255 4.93 8.76 -5.76
C VAL A 255 6.15 9.67 -5.93
N ASP A 256 7.26 9.33 -5.27
CA ASP A 256 8.52 10.08 -5.38
C ASP A 256 9.17 9.82 -6.74
N THR A 257 9.34 10.87 -7.54
CA THR A 257 9.89 10.80 -8.91
C THR A 257 11.38 11.14 -8.99
N SER A 258 12.08 11.06 -7.85
CA SER A 258 13.52 11.31 -7.77
C SER A 258 14.32 10.36 -8.66
N PRO A 259 15.41 10.85 -9.28
CA PRO A 259 16.21 10.06 -10.20
C PRO A 259 16.68 8.74 -9.57
N LEU A 260 16.66 7.68 -10.37
CA LEU A 260 17.23 6.37 -10.00
C LEU A 260 18.76 6.47 -10.05
N ARG A 261 19.38 6.95 -8.96
CA ARG A 261 20.84 7.07 -8.88
C ARG A 261 21.46 5.73 -8.49
N THR A 262 22.15 5.10 -9.44
CA THR A 262 22.99 3.94 -9.15
C THR A 262 24.31 4.40 -8.49
N ALA A 263 24.84 3.65 -7.53
CA ALA A 263 26.12 3.91 -6.84
C ALA A 263 27.34 4.11 -7.76
N ASN A 264 27.33 3.62 -9.00
CA ASN A 264 28.38 3.91 -9.99
C ASN A 264 28.18 5.22 -10.76
N SER A 265 27.15 6.02 -10.46
CA SER A 265 26.95 7.34 -11.06
C SER A 265 28.06 8.35 -10.72
N ASN A 266 28.93 8.04 -9.76
CA ASN A 266 30.11 8.86 -9.47
C ASN A 266 31.31 8.53 -10.37
N THR A 267 31.29 7.39 -11.09
CA THR A 267 32.38 6.94 -11.98
C THR A 267 32.02 7.00 -13.46
N ASP A 268 30.78 7.30 -13.82
CA ASP A 268 30.34 7.46 -15.21
C ASP A 268 30.22 8.96 -15.56
N PRO A 269 31.15 9.54 -16.34
CA PRO A 269 31.18 10.97 -16.66
C PRO A 269 29.99 11.40 -17.54
N SER A 270 29.20 10.46 -18.04
CA SER A 270 28.08 10.74 -18.95
C SER A 270 26.79 11.16 -18.25
N GLY A 271 26.63 10.91 -16.93
CA GLY A 271 25.47 11.33 -16.13
C GLY A 271 24.09 10.93 -16.67
N ARG A 272 24.03 10.05 -17.69
CA ARG A 272 22.81 9.76 -18.44
C ARG A 272 22.00 8.69 -17.72
N GLU A 273 20.81 9.07 -17.24
CA GLU A 273 19.86 8.10 -16.72
C GLU A 273 19.55 7.01 -17.77
N PRO A 274 19.59 5.71 -17.38
CA PRO A 274 19.21 4.62 -18.27
C PRO A 274 17.79 4.86 -18.81
N LEU A 275 17.56 4.53 -20.08
CA LEU A 275 16.31 4.80 -20.80
C LEU A 275 15.08 4.33 -20.02
N GLY A 276 15.17 3.14 -19.42
CA GLY A 276 14.06 2.60 -18.64
C GLY A 276 13.83 3.33 -17.31
N GLY A 277 14.87 3.87 -16.65
CA GLY A 277 14.71 4.75 -15.49
C GLY A 277 13.96 6.04 -15.83
N ARG A 278 14.25 6.60 -17.02
CA ARG A 278 13.50 7.75 -17.56
C ARG A 278 12.05 7.41 -17.88
N LEU A 279 11.78 6.25 -18.47
CA LEU A 279 10.43 5.77 -18.76
C LEU A 279 9.63 5.54 -17.47
N PHE A 280 10.22 4.89 -16.47
CA PHE A 280 9.59 4.67 -15.17
C PHE A 280 9.26 5.99 -14.48
N ARG A 281 10.18 6.94 -14.46
CA ARG A 281 9.93 8.29 -13.93
C ARG A 281 8.81 9.02 -14.67
N ARG A 282 8.72 8.88 -16.00
CA ARG A 282 7.60 9.43 -16.78
C ARG A 282 6.27 8.77 -16.39
N PHE A 283 6.27 7.45 -16.24
CA PHE A 283 5.11 6.71 -15.75
C PHE A 283 4.68 7.20 -14.37
N GLU A 284 5.59 7.34 -13.40
CA GLU A 284 5.25 7.85 -12.06
C GLU A 284 4.70 9.30 -12.09
N LYS A 285 5.19 10.15 -12.99
CA LYS A 285 4.65 11.50 -13.20
C LYS A 285 3.22 11.45 -13.76
N ILE A 286 2.98 10.62 -14.76
CA ILE A 286 1.64 10.40 -15.33
C ILE A 286 0.71 9.85 -14.25
N LEU A 287 1.18 8.88 -13.47
CA LEU A 287 0.43 8.28 -12.37
C LEU A 287 0.02 9.32 -11.32
N ASN A 288 0.95 10.19 -10.88
CA ASN A 288 0.62 11.29 -9.97
C ASN A 288 -0.44 12.24 -10.56
N ALA A 289 -0.35 12.58 -11.85
CA ALA A 289 -1.34 13.41 -12.53
C ALA A 289 -2.71 12.72 -12.58
N CYS A 290 -2.77 11.44 -12.97
CA CYS A 290 -4.01 10.67 -13.00
C CYS A 290 -4.66 10.57 -11.61
N ILE A 291 -3.88 10.29 -10.56
CA ILE A 291 -4.35 10.25 -9.17
C ILE A 291 -4.96 11.61 -8.78
N SER A 292 -4.27 12.71 -9.09
CA SER A 292 -4.75 14.05 -8.78
C SER A 292 -6.04 14.39 -9.52
N VAL A 293 -6.18 13.99 -10.78
CA VAL A 293 -7.40 14.19 -11.57
C VAL A 293 -8.56 13.39 -10.99
N CYS A 294 -8.35 12.11 -10.64
CA CYS A 294 -9.37 11.29 -9.99
C CYS A 294 -9.80 11.89 -8.64
N ALA A 295 -8.86 12.33 -7.81
CA ALA A 295 -9.17 12.96 -6.53
C ALA A 295 -9.96 14.27 -6.71
N ALA A 296 -9.60 15.10 -7.69
CA ALA A 296 -10.35 16.32 -8.02
C ALA A 296 -11.79 16.00 -8.48
N TRP A 297 -11.95 14.97 -9.30
CA TRP A 297 -13.28 14.48 -9.72
C TRP A 297 -14.13 14.03 -8.54
N VAL A 298 -13.56 13.29 -7.59
CA VAL A 298 -14.25 12.89 -6.36
C VAL A 298 -14.74 14.11 -5.58
N ILE A 299 -13.90 15.14 -5.43
CA ILE A 299 -14.27 16.39 -4.73
C ILE A 299 -15.42 17.10 -5.45
N VAL A 300 -15.34 17.25 -6.78
CA VAL A 300 -16.37 17.93 -7.57
C VAL A 300 -17.71 17.20 -7.49
N LEU A 301 -17.72 15.87 -7.67
CA LEU A 301 -18.93 15.07 -7.59
C LEU A 301 -19.55 15.11 -6.19
N ALA A 302 -18.72 15.00 -5.14
CA ALA A 302 -19.19 15.11 -3.77
C ALA A 302 -19.74 16.52 -3.47
N ALA A 303 -19.09 17.58 -3.94
CA ALA A 303 -19.56 18.96 -3.75
C ALA A 303 -20.89 19.23 -4.46
N MET A 304 -21.08 18.70 -5.67
CA MET A 304 -22.36 18.78 -6.38
C MET A 304 -23.49 18.13 -5.57
N GLN A 305 -23.23 16.95 -5.01
CA GLN A 305 -24.22 16.26 -4.17
C GLN A 305 -24.48 16.99 -2.84
N LEU A 306 -23.44 17.50 -2.19
CA LEU A 306 -23.56 18.28 -0.95
C LEU A 306 -24.40 19.56 -1.18
N TYR A 307 -24.28 20.16 -2.36
CA TYR A 307 -25.06 21.33 -2.74
C TYR A 307 -26.52 20.98 -3.05
N SER A 308 -26.81 19.81 -3.64
CA SER A 308 -28.19 19.40 -3.94
C SER A 308 -28.99 19.02 -2.69
N ASP A 309 -28.38 18.32 -1.74
CA ASP A 309 -29.09 17.72 -0.61
C ASP A 309 -29.13 18.66 0.62
N GLY A 310 -28.19 19.60 0.69
CA GLY A 310 -28.06 20.57 1.78
C GLY A 310 -27.30 20.05 3.01
N LEU A 311 -26.33 20.85 3.48
CA LEU A 311 -25.47 20.54 4.64
C LEU A 311 -26.18 20.04 5.92
N PRO A 312 -27.32 20.61 6.37
CA PRO A 312 -27.96 20.16 7.61
C PRO A 312 -28.61 18.78 7.51
N ALA A 313 -29.10 18.38 6.33
CA ALA A 313 -29.65 17.03 6.12
C ALA A 313 -28.54 15.97 6.23
N ILE A 314 -27.39 16.27 5.65
CA ILE A 314 -26.21 15.40 5.61
C ILE A 314 -25.58 15.22 7.00
N ALA A 315 -25.53 16.27 7.82
CA ALA A 315 -25.06 16.19 9.19
C ALA A 315 -25.95 15.26 10.04
N ARG A 316 -27.27 15.34 9.84
CA ARG A 316 -28.25 14.50 10.52
C ARG A 316 -28.15 13.03 10.09
N GLU A 317 -28.01 12.78 8.78
CA GLU A 317 -27.82 11.44 8.22
C GLU A 317 -26.50 10.80 8.65
N SER A 318 -25.42 11.58 8.69
CA SER A 318 -24.11 11.13 9.18
C SER A 318 -24.15 10.74 10.66
N ALA A 319 -24.83 11.54 11.48
CA ALA A 319 -25.04 11.23 12.89
C ALA A 319 -25.91 9.97 13.08
N ALA A 320 -26.98 9.84 12.29
CA ALA A 320 -27.84 8.66 12.32
C ALA A 320 -27.08 7.38 11.91
N ALA A 321 -26.21 7.46 10.91
CA ALA A 321 -25.37 6.35 10.45
C ALA A 321 -24.39 5.84 11.53
N LEU A 322 -23.83 6.75 12.35
CA LEU A 322 -22.97 6.38 13.46
C LEU A 322 -23.77 5.75 14.63
N GLN A 323 -24.99 6.23 14.86
CA GLN A 323 -25.86 5.68 15.91
C GLN A 323 -26.41 4.30 15.56
N THR A 324 -26.81 4.05 14.30
CA THR A 324 -27.32 2.72 13.88
C THR A 324 -26.25 1.64 13.93
N GLY A 325 -24.98 1.98 13.61
CA GLY A 325 -23.84 1.09 13.81
C GLY A 325 -23.57 0.76 15.29
N THR A 326 -24.09 1.56 16.23
CA THR A 326 -23.97 1.31 17.68
C THR A 326 -25.06 0.37 18.20
N ILE A 327 -26.23 0.35 17.56
CA ILE A 327 -27.39 -0.45 17.98
C ILE A 327 -27.33 -1.90 17.48
N ARG A 328 -26.50 -2.21 16.46
CA ARG A 328 -26.28 -3.58 15.95
C ARG A 328 -25.25 -4.41 16.74
N SER A 329 -24.89 -4.00 17.95
CA SER A 329 -24.35 -4.91 18.96
C SER A 329 -25.42 -5.20 20.01
N PRO A 330 -26.25 -6.22 19.76
CA PRO A 330 -26.44 -7.21 20.79
C PRO A 330 -26.27 -8.62 20.23
N THR A 331 -25.57 -9.43 21.03
CA THR A 331 -25.32 -10.88 20.96
C THR A 331 -24.37 -11.37 19.88
#